data_AF-A0A532U516-F1
#
_entry.id   AF-A0A532U516-F1
#
_cell.length_a   1.000
_cell.length_b   1.000
_cell.length_c   1.000
_cell.angle_alpha   90.00
_cell.angle_beta   90.00
_cell.angle_gamma   90.00
#
_symmetry.space_group_name_H-M   'P 1'
#
loop_
_entity.id
_entity.type
_entity.pdbx_description
1 polymer ?
#
loop_
_entity_poly.entity_id
_entity_poly.type
_entity_poly.pdbx_seq_one_letter_code
_entity_poly.pdbx_strand_id
1 'polypeptide(L)'
;MPVYHIDPNPHRVSYGTTIGILLLNAHVPCIPGDVANASTFEFPVAYRVVDDLGAKLGKSALGRALDQLIQNGCLFSHEAEQAAGLILAGNARALYRID
;
A
#
# COMPACT_ATOMS: atom_id res chain seq x y z
N MET A 1 6.91 -27.53 18.67
CA MET A 1 5.93 -26.44 18.86
C MET A 1 6.52 -25.18 18.25
N PRO A 2 5.75 -24.40 17.47
CA PRO A 2 6.23 -23.09 17.01
C PRO A 2 6.41 -22.15 18.21
N VAL A 3 7.48 -21.35 18.17
CA VAL A 3 7.76 -20.29 19.15
C VAL A 3 7.37 -18.96 18.51
N TYR A 4 6.55 -18.18 19.20
CA TYR A 4 6.10 -16.87 18.73
C TYR A 4 6.86 -15.77 19.46
N HIS A 5 7.26 -14.73 18.73
CA HIS A 5 7.93 -13.55 19.27
C HIS A 5 6.98 -12.35 19.25
N ILE A 6 7.08 -11.54 20.31
CA ILE A 6 6.36 -10.27 20.44
C ILE A 6 7.10 -9.23 19.59
N ASP A 7 6.35 -8.42 18.83
CA ASP A 7 6.91 -7.28 18.11
C ASP A 7 7.50 -6.29 19.14
N PRO A 8 8.78 -5.91 19.05
CA PRO A 8 9.40 -4.99 19.99
C PRO A 8 8.83 -3.56 19.94
N ASN A 9 8.02 -3.21 18.93
CA ASN A 9 7.31 -1.95 18.88
C ASN A 9 6.17 -1.91 19.92
N PRO A 10 6.27 -1.09 20.99
CA PRO A 10 5.26 -1.05 22.05
C PRO A 10 3.91 -0.50 21.59
N HIS A 11 3.84 0.10 20.40
CA HIS A 11 2.60 0.60 19.80
C HIS A 11 1.88 -0.42 18.91
N ARG A 12 2.52 -1.57 18.63
CA ARG A 12 1.94 -2.61 17.78
C ARG A 12 1.27 -3.68 18.64
N VAL A 13 -0.02 -3.46 18.87
CA VAL A 13 -0.85 -4.29 19.77
C VAL A 13 -1.67 -5.37 19.06
N SER A 14 -1.61 -5.44 17.73
CA SER A 14 -2.33 -6.44 16.93
C SER A 14 -1.39 -7.36 16.16
N TYR A 15 -1.62 -8.66 16.27
CA TYR A 15 -1.01 -9.70 15.45
C TYR A 15 -2.10 -10.25 14.50
N GLY A 16 -1.73 -10.58 13.26
CA GLY A 16 -2.69 -11.06 12.25
C GLY A 16 -3.28 -9.97 11.34
N THR A 17 -2.57 -8.85 11.14
CA THR A 17 -2.99 -7.81 10.19
C THR A 17 -3.03 -8.36 8.77
N THR A 18 -4.26 -8.46 8.27
CA THR A 18 -4.72 -8.59 6.89
C THR A 18 -3.98 -7.60 5.98
N ILE A 19 -3.33 -8.04 4.90
CA ILE A 19 -2.55 -7.13 4.04
C ILE A 19 -3.42 -5.94 3.60
N GLY A 20 -2.93 -4.72 3.83
CA GLY A 20 -3.61 -3.48 3.43
C GLY A 20 -3.17 -3.04 2.03
N ILE A 21 -4.14 -2.79 1.15
CA ILE A 21 -3.92 -2.37 -0.23
C ILE A 21 -4.54 -0.99 -0.45
N LEU A 22 -3.74 -0.03 -0.87
CA LEU A 22 -4.21 1.28 -1.30
C LEU A 22 -4.61 1.21 -2.78
N LEU A 23 -5.87 1.53 -3.09
CA LEU A 23 -6.41 1.51 -4.44
C LEU A 23 -6.61 2.91 -4.98
N LEU A 24 -6.28 3.09 -6.25
CA LEU A 24 -6.68 4.28 -6.97
C LEU A 24 -8.15 4.20 -7.31
N ASN A 25 -8.84 5.35 -7.25
CA ASN A 25 -10.22 5.44 -7.68
C ASN A 25 -10.32 5.34 -9.21
N ALA A 26 -10.18 4.12 -9.73
CA ALA A 26 -10.24 3.77 -11.14
C ALA A 26 -11.47 2.90 -11.42
N HIS A 27 -12.26 3.28 -12.41
CA HIS A 27 -13.45 2.53 -12.82
C HIS A 27 -13.11 1.54 -13.93
N VAL A 28 -12.42 0.46 -13.58
CA VAL A 28 -12.04 -0.63 -14.50
C VAL A 28 -12.44 -2.00 -13.93
N PRO A 29 -12.71 -3.02 -14.77
CA PRO A 29 -12.99 -4.37 -14.26
C PRO A 29 -11.77 -4.99 -13.57
N CYS A 30 -11.92 -5.41 -12.31
CA CYS A 30 -10.88 -6.10 -11.53
C CYS A 30 -11.14 -7.61 -11.54
N ILE A 31 -10.68 -8.31 -12.57
CA ILE A 31 -10.83 -9.77 -12.71
C ILE A 31 -9.95 -10.54 -11.69
N PRO A 32 -10.23 -11.82 -11.40
CA PRO A 32 -9.32 -12.63 -10.59
C PRO A 32 -7.89 -12.61 -11.16
N GLY A 33 -6.90 -12.34 -10.31
CA GLY A 33 -5.51 -12.07 -10.68
C GLY A 33 -5.13 -10.58 -10.58
N ASP A 34 -6.11 -9.68 -10.56
CA ASP A 34 -5.90 -8.26 -10.29
C ASP A 34 -5.78 -8.00 -8.77
N VAL A 35 -4.89 -7.10 -8.38
CA VAL A 35 -4.64 -6.71 -6.98
C VAL A 35 -5.88 -6.08 -6.33
N ALA A 36 -6.70 -5.37 -7.12
CA ALA A 36 -7.95 -4.77 -6.66
C ALA A 36 -9.09 -5.79 -6.49
N ASN A 37 -8.86 -7.08 -6.81
CA ASN A 37 -9.82 -8.16 -6.58
C ASN A 37 -9.44 -8.99 -5.34
N ALA A 38 -10.32 -9.02 -4.34
CA ALA A 38 -10.12 -9.76 -3.10
C ALA A 38 -9.93 -11.27 -3.32
N SER A 39 -10.59 -11.85 -4.34
CA SER A 39 -10.48 -13.29 -4.63
C SER A 39 -9.12 -13.70 -5.20
N THR A 40 -8.25 -12.74 -5.51
CA THR A 40 -6.87 -13.00 -5.96
C THR A 40 -6.00 -13.58 -4.84
N PHE A 41 -6.36 -13.36 -3.58
CA PHE A 41 -5.54 -13.73 -2.43
C PHE A 41 -6.18 -14.91 -1.67
N GLU A 42 -5.37 -15.89 -1.28
CA GLU A 42 -5.78 -17.02 -0.42
C GLU A 42 -5.89 -16.62 1.07
N PHE A 43 -5.60 -15.37 1.38
CA PHE A 43 -5.66 -14.77 2.71
C PHE A 43 -6.49 -13.48 2.64
N PRO A 44 -7.08 -13.05 3.76
CA PRO A 44 -7.89 -11.84 3.74
C PRO A 44 -7.02 -10.62 3.41
N VAL A 45 -7.60 -9.68 2.66
CA VAL A 45 -7.00 -8.38 2.31
C VAL A 45 -7.98 -7.24 2.64
N ALA A 46 -7.44 -6.07 2.99
CA ALA A 46 -8.23 -4.88 3.27
C ALA A 46 -7.88 -3.77 2.28
N TYR A 47 -8.89 -3.06 1.78
CA TYR A 47 -8.71 -2.02 0.77
C TYR A 47 -9.00 -0.63 1.32
N ARG A 48 -8.24 0.36 0.86
CA ARG A 48 -8.55 1.78 1.06
C ARG A 48 -8.40 2.51 -0.28
N VAL A 49 -9.49 3.09 -0.75
CA VAL A 49 -9.49 3.93 -1.96
C VAL A 49 -8.84 5.28 -1.64
N VAL A 50 -8.03 5.78 -2.58
CA VAL A 50 -7.38 7.09 -2.53
C VAL A 50 -7.79 7.87 -3.78
N ASP A 51 -8.50 8.97 -3.57
CA ASP A 51 -9.21 9.70 -4.63
C ASP A 51 -8.32 10.60 -5.52
N ASP A 52 -7.04 10.82 -5.16
CA ASP A 52 -6.26 11.95 -5.70
C ASP A 52 -4.96 11.58 -6.47
N LEU A 53 -4.88 10.42 -7.13
CA LEU A 53 -3.65 10.00 -7.83
C LEU A 53 -3.63 10.32 -9.34
N GLY A 54 -4.07 11.52 -9.75
CA GLY A 54 -3.78 12.02 -11.10
C GLY A 54 -2.27 12.24 -11.30
N ALA A 55 -1.71 12.04 -12.50
CA ALA A 55 -0.25 11.94 -12.73
C ALA A 55 0.64 13.07 -12.14
N LYS A 56 0.10 14.29 -11.92
CA LYS A 56 0.78 15.39 -11.18
C LYS A 56 0.37 15.52 -9.71
N LEU A 57 -0.84 15.10 -9.34
CA LEU A 57 -1.36 15.08 -7.96
C LEU A 57 -0.90 13.85 -7.16
N GLY A 58 -0.42 12.82 -7.84
CA GLY A 58 -0.09 11.54 -7.22
C GLY A 58 1.04 11.58 -6.20
N LYS A 59 2.00 12.49 -6.33
CA LYS A 59 3.06 12.67 -5.31
C LYS A 59 2.50 13.26 -4.02
N SER A 60 1.68 14.30 -4.12
CA SER A 60 1.09 14.97 -2.96
C SER A 60 0.02 14.10 -2.29
N ALA A 61 -0.75 13.35 -3.07
CA ALA A 61 -1.71 12.37 -2.55
C ALA A 61 -1.01 11.18 -1.88
N LEU A 62 0.06 10.66 -2.49
CA LEU A 62 0.89 9.60 -1.88
C LEU A 62 1.53 10.07 -0.58
N GLY A 63 2.10 11.27 -0.55
CA GLY A 63 2.64 11.87 0.67
C GLY A 63 1.61 11.92 1.80
N ARG A 64 0.41 12.46 1.52
CA ARG A 64 -0.69 12.48 2.50
C ARG A 64 -1.09 11.08 2.99
N ALA A 65 -1.18 10.10 2.09
CA ALA A 65 -1.53 8.74 2.47
C ALA A 65 -0.46 8.09 3.36
N LEU A 66 0.82 8.29 3.03
CA LEU A 66 1.95 7.81 3.83
C LEU A 66 2.01 8.51 5.19
N ASP A 67 1.81 9.83 5.24
CA ASP A 67 1.75 10.59 6.49
C ASP A 67 0.63 10.08 7.40
N GLN A 68 -0.56 9.81 6.85
CA GLN A 68 -1.65 9.22 7.61
C GLN A 68 -1.31 7.82 8.14
N LEU A 69 -0.58 7.00 7.38
CA LEU A 69 -0.14 5.68 7.84
C LEU A 69 0.88 5.79 8.97
N ILE A 70 1.80 6.77 8.91
CA ILE A 70 2.73 7.05 10.01
C ILE A 70 1.98 7.51 11.25
N GLN A 71 1.07 8.48 11.12
CA GLN A 71 0.28 9.03 12.24
C GLN A 71 -0.57 7.95 12.93
N ASN A 72 -1.10 7.00 12.16
CA ASN A 72 -1.87 5.88 12.70
C ASN A 72 -1.00 4.73 13.23
N GLY A 73 0.33 4.88 13.23
CA GLY A 73 1.27 3.83 13.68
C GLY A 73 1.30 2.59 12.78
N CYS A 74 0.81 2.71 11.53
CA CYS A 74 0.79 1.62 10.55
C CYS A 74 2.12 1.47 9.80
N LEU A 75 2.92 2.54 9.71
CA LEU A 75 4.26 2.56 9.13
C LEU A 75 5.20 3.41 9.98
N PHE A 76 6.48 3.04 10.02
CA PHE A 76 7.54 3.95 10.44
C PHE A 76 7.95 4.88 9.29
N SER A 77 8.51 6.04 9.62
CA SER A 77 8.92 7.03 8.61
C SER A 77 9.88 6.47 7.55
N HIS A 78 10.81 5.60 7.94
CA HIS A 78 11.75 4.97 7.01
C HIS A 78 11.07 3.97 6.06
N GLU A 79 10.02 3.27 6.50
CA GLU A 79 9.24 2.36 5.66
C GLU A 79 8.40 3.14 4.65
N ALA A 80 7.82 4.26 5.08
CA ALA A 80 7.10 5.17 4.21
C ALA A 80 8.01 5.77 3.13
N GLU A 81 9.24 6.17 3.48
CA GLU A 81 10.24 6.66 2.51
C GLU A 81 10.64 5.59 1.50
N GLN A 82 10.88 4.35 1.94
CA GLN A 82 11.17 3.24 1.04
C GLN A 82 10.00 2.93 0.10
N ALA A 83 8.77 2.91 0.62
CA ALA A 83 7.56 2.71 -0.17
C ALA A 83 7.37 3.83 -1.21
N ALA A 84 7.56 5.09 -0.81
CA ALA A 84 7.53 6.23 -1.72
C ALA A 84 8.58 6.10 -2.82
N GLY A 85 9.80 5.68 -2.46
CA GLY A 85 10.87 5.39 -3.41
C GLY A 85 10.47 4.37 -4.45
N LEU A 86 9.91 3.23 -4.04
CA LEU A 86 9.48 2.16 -4.95
C LEU A 86 8.30 2.56 -5.85
N ILE A 87 7.34 3.31 -5.30
CA ILE A 87 6.13 3.73 -6.03
C ILE A 87 6.47 4.83 -7.06
N LEU A 88 7.35 5.76 -6.69
CA LEU A 88 7.72 6.90 -7.53
C LEU A 88 8.91 6.62 -8.45
N ALA A 89 9.78 5.67 -8.13
CA ALA A 89 10.88 5.27 -8.99
C ALA A 89 10.43 4.22 -10.02
N GLY A 90 10.49 4.60 -11.29
CA GLY A 90 10.78 3.68 -12.39
C GLY A 90 9.63 2.89 -13.04
N ASN A 91 8.53 2.60 -12.35
CA ASN A 91 7.50 1.73 -12.95
C ASN A 91 6.79 2.32 -14.18
N ALA A 92 6.72 3.65 -14.32
CA ALA A 92 6.08 4.26 -15.50
C ALA A 92 6.86 4.03 -16.81
N ARG A 93 8.19 3.97 -16.77
CA ARG A 93 9.03 3.85 -17.99
C ARG A 93 8.88 2.49 -18.67
N ALA A 94 8.90 1.41 -17.88
CA ALA A 94 8.73 0.06 -18.37
C ALA A 94 7.28 -0.24 -18.79
N LEU A 95 6.30 0.31 -18.07
CA LEU A 95 4.88 0.02 -18.29
C LEU A 95 4.29 0.76 -19.51
N TYR A 96 4.77 1.96 -19.82
CA TYR A 96 4.24 2.78 -20.94
C TYR A 96 5.09 2.77 -22.21
N ARG A 97 6.20 2.02 -22.25
CA ARG A 97 7.14 1.99 -23.38
C ARG A 97 7.51 3.41 -23.86
N ILE A 98 7.77 4.30 -22.92
CA ILE A 98 8.21 5.67 -23.24
C ILE A 98 9.74 5.62 -23.27
N ASP A 99 10.30 5.58 -24.48
CA ASP A 99 11.71 5.82 -24.77
C ASP A 99 12.13 7.25 -24.40
#